data_AF-A0A3C1JUL1-F1
#
_entry.id   AF-A0A3C1JUL1-F1
#
_cell.length_a   1.000
_cell.length_b   1.000
_cell.length_c   1.000
_cell.angle_alpha   90.00
_cell.angle_beta   90.00
_cell.angle_gamma   90.00
#
_symmetry.space_group_name_H-M   'P 1'
#
loop_
_entity.id
_entity.type
_entity.pdbx_description
1 polymer ?
#
loop_
_entity_poly.entity_id
_entity_poly.type
_entity_poly.pdbx_seq_one_letter_code
_entity_poly.pdbx_strand_id
1 'polypeptide(L)'
;MSLQVKFEDLGLIDYKKAWDYQEQIFAEYLQLKAINRDIPGEKQTEIEGKVIFCEHPHVYTLGKSGQQNNLLIADEFLRKINATYYKINRGGDITYHGPGQIVGYPIIDLERFNLQVKQYIANLEQSIILTLEQFGIKSERLTGATGVWLDTNIPGKTRKICAIGVKASRFITMHGFAFNVNTNLEYFNYINPCGFVDKGVTSMEKELGQKQDINQVKEILKKKMEEVFGMNF
;
A
#
# COMPACT_ATOMS: atom_id res chain seq x y z
N MET A 1 10.69 19.49 14.69
CA MET A 1 10.03 18.51 15.57
C MET A 1 9.43 17.46 14.65
N SER A 2 9.68 16.18 14.92
CA SER A 2 9.05 15.06 14.19
C SER A 2 7.56 15.03 14.48
N LEU A 3 6.76 14.70 13.46
CA LEU A 3 5.31 14.59 13.60
C LEU A 3 4.97 13.27 14.29
N GLN A 4 4.10 13.32 15.29
CA GLN A 4 3.60 12.12 15.96
C GLN A 4 2.52 11.46 15.11
N VAL A 5 2.62 10.15 14.93
CA VAL A 5 1.72 9.32 14.12
C VAL A 5 1.44 8.04 14.88
N LYS A 6 0.19 7.63 14.97
CA LYS A 6 -0.16 6.36 15.60
C LYS A 6 0.14 5.19 14.68
N PHE A 7 0.84 4.18 15.20
CA PHE A 7 1.05 2.90 14.52
C PHE A 7 0.08 1.84 15.03
N GLU A 8 -0.52 1.07 14.12
CA GLU A 8 -1.36 -0.09 14.43
C GLU A 8 -0.99 -1.26 13.51
N ASP A 9 -0.79 -2.46 14.06
CA ASP A 9 -0.74 -3.70 13.29
C ASP A 9 -1.99 -4.53 13.58
N LEU A 10 -2.86 -4.67 12.58
CA LEU A 10 -4.12 -5.40 12.70
C LEU A 10 -3.97 -6.91 12.45
N GLY A 11 -2.76 -7.37 12.10
CA GLY A 11 -2.52 -8.75 11.72
C GLY A 11 -3.32 -9.15 10.48
N LEU A 12 -3.80 -10.40 10.46
CA LEU A 12 -4.67 -10.89 9.39
C LEU A 12 -6.11 -10.42 9.62
N ILE A 13 -6.62 -9.59 8.70
CA ILE A 13 -7.96 -9.00 8.80
C ILE A 13 -8.71 -9.09 7.48
N ASP A 14 -10.02 -9.31 7.55
CA ASP A 14 -10.89 -9.25 6.37
C ASP A 14 -10.78 -7.87 5.68
N TYR A 15 -10.76 -7.89 4.34
CA TYR A 15 -10.55 -6.69 3.54
C TYR A 15 -11.63 -5.64 3.78
N LYS A 16 -12.91 -6.04 3.88
CA LYS A 16 -14.01 -5.10 4.06
C LYS A 16 -13.95 -4.46 5.45
N LYS A 17 -13.65 -5.23 6.49
CA LYS A 17 -13.44 -4.69 7.84
C LYS A 17 -12.32 -3.66 7.90
N ALA A 18 -11.17 -3.95 7.29
CA ALA A 18 -10.06 -2.99 7.22
C ALA A 18 -10.41 -1.76 6.39
N TRP A 19 -11.14 -1.92 5.28
CA TRP A 19 -11.59 -0.81 4.46
C TRP A 19 -12.61 0.09 5.20
N ASP A 20 -13.59 -0.49 5.90
CA ASP A 20 -14.56 0.27 6.70
C ASP A 20 -13.85 1.07 7.81
N TYR A 21 -12.84 0.47 8.45
CA TYR A 21 -12.02 1.16 9.44
C TYR A 21 -11.25 2.35 8.84
N GLN A 22 -10.65 2.16 7.66
CA GLN A 22 -10.02 3.27 6.93
C GLN A 22 -11.01 4.38 6.59
N GLU A 23 -12.22 4.04 6.11
CA GLU A 23 -13.24 5.03 5.76
C GLU A 23 -13.74 5.81 6.97
N GLN A 24 -13.85 5.17 8.14
CA GLN A 24 -14.18 5.84 9.39
C GLN A 24 -13.13 6.90 9.75
N ILE A 25 -11.85 6.52 9.81
CA ILE A 25 -10.75 7.44 10.15
C ILE A 25 -10.67 8.57 9.11
N PHE A 26 -10.78 8.23 7.83
CA PHE A 26 -10.74 9.19 6.75
C PHE A 26 -11.87 10.22 6.85
N ALA A 27 -13.10 9.78 7.14
CA ALA A 27 -14.24 10.67 7.33
C ALA A 27 -14.07 11.57 8.55
N GLU A 28 -13.58 11.04 9.67
CA GLU A 28 -13.26 11.79 10.88
C GLU A 28 -12.25 12.91 10.59
N TYR A 29 -11.15 12.61 9.90
CA TYR A 29 -10.11 13.60 9.59
C TYR A 29 -10.62 14.67 8.62
N LEU A 30 -11.47 14.31 7.65
CA LEU A 30 -12.10 15.28 6.77
C LEU A 30 -13.06 16.22 7.52
N GLN A 31 -13.81 15.71 8.50
CA GLN A 31 -14.68 16.51 9.35
C GLN A 31 -13.87 17.46 10.24
N LEU A 32 -12.82 16.96 10.91
CA LEU A 32 -11.91 17.78 11.71
C LEU A 32 -11.29 18.90 10.88
N LYS A 33 -10.85 18.59 9.65
CA LYS A 33 -10.29 19.59 8.73
C LYS A 33 -11.30 20.65 8.31
N ALA A 34 -12.56 20.26 8.11
CA ALA A 34 -13.63 21.20 7.81
C ALA A 34 -13.91 22.14 8.99
N ILE A 35 -13.96 21.61 10.22
CA ILE A 35 -14.14 22.39 11.46
C ILE A 35 -12.96 23.35 11.66
N ASN A 36 -11.73 22.85 11.53
CA ASN A 36 -10.50 23.62 11.73
C ASN A 36 -10.41 24.84 10.79
N ARG A 37 -10.95 24.73 9.57
CA ARG A 37 -10.95 25.84 8.60
C ARG A 37 -11.65 27.09 9.12
N ASP A 38 -12.65 26.93 9.99
CA ASP A 38 -13.52 28.01 10.43
C ASP A 38 -13.10 28.57 11.82
N ILE A 39 -11.96 28.10 12.38
CA ILE A 39 -11.42 28.55 13.67
C ILE A 39 -9.94 28.97 13.58
N PRO A 40 -9.47 29.93 14.41
CA PRO A 40 -8.07 30.35 14.43
C PRO A 40 -7.10 29.20 14.69
N GLY A 41 -5.91 29.24 14.09
CA GLY A 41 -4.91 28.17 14.13
C GLY A 41 -4.58 27.65 15.54
N GLU A 42 -4.50 28.54 16.53
CA GLU A 42 -4.23 28.21 17.94
C GLU A 42 -5.34 27.37 18.60
N LYS A 43 -6.54 27.34 18.02
CA LYS A 43 -7.69 26.58 18.49
C LYS A 43 -7.99 25.35 17.63
N GLN A 44 -7.22 25.12 16.57
CA GLN A 44 -7.42 23.97 15.68
C GLN A 44 -7.05 22.68 16.40
N THR A 45 -7.88 21.66 16.20
CA THR A 45 -7.58 20.32 16.71
C THR A 45 -6.58 19.65 15.80
N GLU A 46 -5.48 19.16 16.36
CA GLU A 46 -4.46 18.48 15.59
C GLU A 46 -4.99 17.13 15.06
N ILE A 47 -4.80 16.88 13.76
CA ILE A 47 -5.08 15.58 13.15
C ILE A 47 -3.86 14.68 13.33
N GLU A 48 -3.85 13.87 14.39
CA GLU A 48 -2.83 12.85 14.63
C GLU A 48 -2.96 11.74 13.57
N GLY A 49 -1.98 11.62 12.68
CA GLY A 49 -2.03 10.64 11.58
C GLY A 49 -2.01 9.20 12.08
N LYS A 50 -2.40 8.26 11.23
CA LYS A 50 -2.30 6.81 11.48
C LYS A 50 -1.54 6.10 10.37
N VAL A 51 -0.71 5.13 10.73
CA VAL A 51 -0.14 4.14 9.81
C VAL A 51 -0.58 2.76 10.29
N ILE A 52 -1.36 2.10 9.45
CA ILE A 52 -1.92 0.78 9.75
C ILE A 52 -1.20 -0.25 8.89
N PHE A 53 -0.63 -1.28 9.51
CA PHE A 53 -0.19 -2.48 8.82
C PHE A 53 -1.19 -3.61 9.02
N CYS A 54 -1.32 -4.45 8.00
CA CYS A 54 -2.10 -5.67 8.07
C CYS A 54 -1.70 -6.64 6.96
N GLU A 55 -2.31 -7.82 7.02
CA GLU A 55 -2.41 -8.77 5.93
C GLU A 55 -3.90 -9.04 5.66
N HIS A 56 -4.22 -9.51 4.45
CA HIS A 56 -5.58 -9.91 4.11
C HIS A 56 -5.66 -11.38 3.75
N PRO A 57 -6.80 -12.05 4.00
CA PRO A 57 -7.18 -13.23 3.26
C PRO A 57 -7.15 -12.96 1.75
N HIS A 58 -7.13 -14.01 0.92
CA HIS A 58 -7.08 -13.86 -0.53
C HIS A 58 -8.22 -12.96 -1.03
N VAL A 59 -7.85 -11.86 -1.69
CA VAL A 59 -8.81 -10.86 -2.15
C VAL A 59 -8.29 -10.16 -3.40
N TYR A 60 -9.19 -9.99 -4.37
CA TYR A 60 -8.98 -9.14 -5.52
C TYR A 60 -9.73 -7.82 -5.33
N THR A 61 -9.08 -6.72 -5.66
CA THR A 61 -9.69 -5.40 -5.56
C THR A 61 -9.60 -4.66 -6.88
N LEU A 62 -10.71 -4.09 -7.34
CA LEU A 62 -10.77 -3.26 -8.54
C LEU A 62 -10.89 -1.79 -8.14
N GLY A 63 -9.89 -0.98 -8.48
CA GLY A 63 -9.88 0.46 -8.24
C GLY A 63 -10.78 1.25 -9.22
N LYS A 64 -10.83 2.57 -9.04
CA LYS A 64 -11.71 3.47 -9.81
C LYS A 64 -11.45 3.49 -11.31
N SER A 65 -10.19 3.33 -11.70
CA SER A 65 -9.77 3.33 -13.11
C SER A 65 -9.78 1.94 -13.72
N GLY A 66 -10.25 0.94 -12.97
CA GLY A 66 -10.12 -0.44 -13.35
C GLY A 66 -11.20 -0.95 -14.28
N GLN A 67 -10.82 -1.90 -15.13
CA GLN A 67 -11.73 -2.56 -16.06
C GLN A 67 -12.10 -3.96 -15.54
N GLN A 68 -13.37 -4.31 -15.61
CA GLN A 68 -13.86 -5.57 -15.03
C GLN A 68 -13.30 -6.82 -15.72
N ASN A 69 -12.96 -6.72 -17.01
CA ASN A 69 -12.28 -7.75 -17.81
C ASN A 69 -10.84 -8.04 -17.36
N ASN A 70 -10.27 -7.25 -16.46
CA ASN A 70 -8.94 -7.51 -15.90
C ASN A 70 -8.96 -8.61 -14.82
N LEU A 71 -10.14 -9.04 -14.35
CA LEU A 71 -10.29 -10.30 -13.62
C LEU A 71 -10.47 -11.43 -14.63
N LEU A 72 -9.53 -12.38 -14.67
CA LEU A 72 -9.50 -13.45 -15.68
C LEU A 72 -10.27 -14.70 -15.25
N ILE A 73 -10.91 -14.65 -14.09
CA ILE A 73 -11.60 -15.77 -13.45
C ILE A 73 -13.03 -15.38 -13.09
N ALA A 74 -13.95 -16.35 -13.19
CA ALA A 74 -15.35 -16.17 -12.82
C ALA A 74 -15.56 -16.36 -11.30
N ASP A 75 -16.71 -15.88 -10.79
CA ASP A 75 -17.07 -15.95 -9.36
C ASP A 75 -17.07 -17.37 -8.77
N GLU A 76 -17.35 -18.39 -9.58
CA GLU A 76 -17.26 -19.79 -9.12
C GLU A 76 -15.81 -20.19 -8.82
N PHE A 77 -14.86 -19.72 -9.63
CA PHE A 77 -13.44 -20.03 -9.44
C PHE A 77 -12.85 -19.26 -8.25
N LEU A 78 -13.30 -18.02 -8.00
CA LEU A 78 -12.95 -17.25 -6.80
C LEU A 78 -13.25 -18.05 -5.52
N ARG A 79 -14.42 -18.69 -5.44
CA ARG A 79 -14.78 -19.56 -4.31
C ARG A 79 -13.88 -20.78 -4.19
N LYS A 80 -13.47 -21.39 -5.30
CA LYS A 80 -12.57 -22.56 -5.31
C LYS A 80 -11.17 -22.24 -4.77
N ILE A 81 -10.66 -21.04 -5.05
CA ILE A 81 -9.37 -20.56 -4.54
C ILE A 81 -9.49 -19.78 -3.22
N ASN A 82 -10.66 -19.82 -2.57
CA ASN A 82 -10.95 -19.11 -1.32
C ASN A 82 -10.60 -17.61 -1.37
N ALA A 83 -10.90 -16.96 -2.50
CA ALA A 83 -10.66 -15.53 -2.71
C ALA A 83 -11.97 -14.74 -2.78
N THR A 84 -11.92 -13.51 -2.28
CA THR A 84 -13.01 -12.53 -2.37
C THR A 84 -12.74 -11.49 -3.45
N TYR A 85 -13.77 -10.74 -3.87
CA TYR A 85 -13.62 -9.67 -4.86
C TYR A 85 -14.40 -8.43 -4.43
N TYR A 86 -13.74 -7.26 -4.47
CA TYR A 86 -14.35 -5.97 -4.13
C TYR A 86 -14.06 -4.91 -5.19
N LYS A 87 -15.09 -4.13 -5.55
CA LYS A 87 -14.92 -2.86 -6.27
C LYS A 87 -14.79 -1.74 -5.24
N ILE A 88 -13.71 -0.96 -5.34
CA ILE A 88 -13.29 -0.03 -4.27
C ILE A 88 -12.90 1.34 -4.82
N ASN A 89 -12.73 2.30 -3.93
CA ASN A 89 -12.56 3.72 -4.28
C ASN A 89 -11.10 4.22 -4.33
N ARG A 90 -10.11 3.32 -4.53
CA ARG A 90 -8.69 3.67 -4.69
C ARG A 90 -8.32 4.02 -6.15
N GLY A 91 -7.19 4.69 -6.33
CA GLY A 91 -6.55 4.82 -7.64
C GLY A 91 -6.00 3.49 -8.17
N GLY A 92 -5.76 3.45 -9.49
CA GLY A 92 -5.29 2.24 -10.17
C GLY A 92 -6.42 1.28 -10.57
N ASP A 93 -6.00 0.15 -11.13
CA ASP A 93 -6.87 -0.88 -11.71
C ASP A 93 -7.02 -2.08 -10.73
N ILE A 94 -6.91 -3.33 -11.19
CA ILE A 94 -7.05 -4.53 -10.38
C ILE A 94 -5.75 -4.86 -9.65
N THR A 95 -5.86 -5.39 -8.44
CA THR A 95 -4.72 -5.98 -7.74
C THR A 95 -5.19 -7.12 -6.83
N TYR A 96 -4.22 -7.83 -6.27
CA TYR A 96 -4.42 -8.95 -5.36
C TYR A 96 -3.74 -8.68 -4.02
N HIS A 97 -4.40 -9.08 -2.94
CA HIS A 97 -3.85 -9.16 -1.60
C HIS A 97 -4.09 -10.55 -1.02
N GLY A 98 -3.17 -11.00 -0.17
CA GLY A 98 -3.27 -12.30 0.49
C GLY A 98 -2.23 -12.46 1.61
N PRO A 99 -2.26 -13.59 2.33
CA PRO A 99 -1.29 -13.87 3.39
C PRO A 99 0.15 -13.82 2.87
N GLY A 100 1.06 -13.34 3.71
CA GLY A 100 2.45 -13.09 3.36
C GLY A 100 2.69 -11.76 2.62
N GLN A 101 1.66 -10.95 2.39
CA GLN A 101 1.79 -9.60 1.81
C GLN A 101 1.56 -8.54 2.89
N ILE A 102 2.55 -7.70 3.18
CA ILE A 102 2.37 -6.56 4.07
C ILE A 102 1.57 -5.51 3.32
N VAL A 103 0.37 -5.22 3.80
CA VAL A 103 -0.46 -4.12 3.30
C VAL A 103 -0.37 -2.98 4.30
N GLY A 104 -0.02 -1.79 3.82
CA GLY A 104 0.13 -0.59 4.64
C GLY A 104 -0.85 0.49 4.22
N TYR A 105 -1.53 1.08 5.20
CA TYR A 105 -2.49 2.18 5.03
C TYR A 105 -2.09 3.41 5.84
N PRO A 106 -1.22 4.29 5.31
CA PRO A 106 -0.92 5.58 5.91
C PRO A 106 -2.08 6.54 5.66
N ILE A 107 -2.87 6.82 6.69
CA ILE A 107 -3.96 7.79 6.71
C ILE A 107 -3.45 9.03 7.45
N ILE A 108 -2.93 9.98 6.70
CA ILE A 108 -2.24 11.16 7.23
C ILE A 108 -2.73 12.43 6.54
N ASP A 109 -2.53 13.58 7.18
CA ASP A 109 -2.73 14.89 6.55
C ASP A 109 -1.43 15.38 5.91
N LEU A 110 -1.34 15.34 4.58
CA LEU A 110 -0.14 15.72 3.84
C LEU A 110 0.29 17.18 4.05
N GLU A 111 -0.63 18.10 4.39
CA GLU A 111 -0.26 19.49 4.66
C GLU A 111 0.59 19.60 5.93
N ARG A 112 0.31 18.77 6.94
CA ARG A 112 1.13 18.72 8.16
C ARG A 112 2.56 18.28 7.88
N PHE A 113 2.73 17.38 6.92
CA PHE A 113 4.02 16.89 6.47
C PHE A 113 4.67 17.78 5.41
N ASN A 114 4.01 18.88 4.99
CA ASN A 114 4.43 19.70 3.86
C ASN A 114 4.67 18.88 2.57
N LEU A 115 3.81 17.89 2.33
CA LEU A 115 3.91 16.96 1.21
C LEU A 115 2.83 17.22 0.16
N GLN A 116 3.20 17.04 -1.10
CA GLN A 116 2.23 16.82 -2.18
C GLN A 116 2.05 15.32 -2.40
N VAL A 117 0.93 14.93 -3.04
CA VAL A 117 0.61 13.52 -3.31
C VAL A 117 1.74 12.78 -4.05
N LYS A 118 2.41 13.44 -5.02
CA LYS A 118 3.55 12.84 -5.74
C LYS A 118 4.73 12.54 -4.81
N GLN A 119 5.08 13.46 -3.93
CA GLN A 119 6.17 13.27 -2.97
C GLN A 119 5.80 12.20 -1.92
N TYR A 120 4.54 12.19 -1.47
CA TYR A 120 4.03 11.14 -0.59
C TYR A 120 4.19 9.74 -1.20
N ILE A 121 3.80 9.55 -2.46
CA ILE A 121 4.01 8.28 -3.18
C ILE A 121 5.50 7.95 -3.28
N ALA A 122 6.33 8.93 -3.64
CA ALA A 122 7.78 8.73 -3.73
C ALA A 122 8.40 8.33 -2.37
N ASN A 123 7.88 8.86 -1.26
CA ASN A 123 8.32 8.50 0.10
C ASN A 123 7.89 7.07 0.47
N LEU A 124 6.68 6.63 0.08
CA LEU A 124 6.28 5.23 0.24
C LEU A 124 7.21 4.29 -0.54
N GLU A 125 7.49 4.61 -1.81
CA GLU A 125 8.45 3.87 -2.64
C GLU A 125 9.82 3.83 -1.97
N GLN A 126 10.30 4.96 -1.46
CA GLN A 126 11.62 5.05 -0.80
C GLN A 126 11.69 4.19 0.45
N SER A 127 10.63 4.18 1.27
CA SER A 127 10.58 3.38 2.50
C SER A 127 10.71 1.89 2.20
N ILE A 128 10.06 1.43 1.14
CA ILE A 128 10.15 0.05 0.66
C ILE A 128 11.54 -0.25 0.07
N ILE A 129 12.10 0.66 -0.73
CA ILE A 129 13.44 0.50 -1.31
C ILE A 129 14.50 0.36 -0.21
N LEU A 130 14.48 1.24 0.79
CA LEU A 130 15.41 1.19 1.93
C LEU A 130 15.20 -0.05 2.81
N THR A 131 13.97 -0.55 2.88
CA THR A 131 13.68 -1.82 3.56
C THR A 131 14.33 -2.97 2.82
N LEU A 132 14.13 -3.06 1.50
CA LEU A 132 14.69 -4.11 0.65
C LEU A 132 16.22 -4.11 0.64
N GLU A 133 16.84 -2.93 0.70
CA GLU A 133 18.29 -2.77 0.81
C GLU A 133 18.88 -3.49 2.04
N GLN A 134 18.18 -3.50 3.18
CA GLN A 134 18.62 -4.22 4.40
C GLN A 134 18.70 -5.74 4.20
N PHE A 135 17.96 -6.27 3.21
CA PHE A 135 17.96 -7.69 2.84
C PHE A 135 18.84 -7.97 1.62
N GLY A 136 19.61 -6.97 1.15
CA GLY A 136 20.46 -7.11 -0.04
C GLY A 136 19.69 -7.13 -1.37
N ILE A 137 18.41 -6.77 -1.38
CA ILE A 137 17.60 -6.71 -2.61
C ILE A 137 17.71 -5.30 -3.21
N LYS A 138 18.42 -5.18 -4.32
CA LYS A 138 18.49 -3.92 -5.08
C LYS A 138 17.17 -3.67 -5.80
N SER A 139 16.50 -2.59 -5.46
CA SER A 139 15.20 -2.19 -6.03
C SER A 139 15.19 -0.72 -6.44
N GLU A 140 14.25 -0.35 -7.30
CA GLU A 140 14.18 0.97 -7.92
C GLU A 140 12.74 1.37 -8.30
N ARG A 141 12.57 2.64 -8.66
CA ARG A 141 11.33 3.16 -9.25
C ARG A 141 11.36 2.94 -10.77
N LEU A 142 10.19 2.75 -11.37
CA LEU A 142 10.05 2.70 -12.81
C LEU A 142 9.27 3.92 -13.31
N THR A 143 9.87 4.70 -14.19
CA THR A 143 9.24 5.90 -14.78
C THR A 143 7.91 5.53 -15.45
N GLY A 144 6.85 6.26 -15.08
CA GLY A 144 5.48 6.01 -15.58
C GLY A 144 4.76 4.84 -14.91
N ALA A 145 5.36 4.18 -13.92
CA ALA A 145 4.83 2.97 -13.32
C ALA A 145 4.99 2.98 -11.79
N THR A 146 3.94 3.41 -11.08
CA THR A 146 3.93 3.49 -9.61
C THR A 146 4.16 2.14 -8.93
N GLY A 147 4.97 2.17 -7.87
CA GLY A 147 5.38 1.00 -7.11
C GLY A 147 6.89 0.81 -7.10
N VAL A 148 7.33 -0.28 -6.47
CA VAL A 148 8.76 -0.64 -6.39
C VAL A 148 9.02 -1.87 -7.25
N TRP A 149 10.11 -1.81 -8.02
CA TRP A 149 10.44 -2.74 -9.08
C TRP A 149 11.89 -3.20 -8.97
N LEU A 150 12.18 -4.34 -9.59
CA LEU A 150 13.54 -4.87 -9.75
C LEU A 150 13.93 -4.89 -11.22
N ASP A 151 15.22 -4.71 -11.49
CA ASP A 151 15.85 -4.90 -12.80
C ASP A 151 15.19 -4.12 -13.94
N THR A 152 14.82 -2.85 -13.71
CA THR A 152 13.98 -2.09 -14.66
C THR A 152 14.65 -1.83 -16.01
N ASN A 153 15.98 -1.86 -16.02
CA ASN A 153 16.82 -1.63 -17.20
C ASN A 153 17.24 -2.94 -17.90
N ILE A 154 16.77 -4.11 -17.44
CA ILE A 154 17.10 -5.41 -18.05
C ILE A 154 15.85 -5.95 -18.77
N PRO A 155 15.86 -6.00 -20.12
CA PRO A 155 14.73 -6.51 -20.90
C PRO A 155 14.27 -7.90 -20.43
N GLY A 156 12.96 -8.05 -20.21
CA GLY A 156 12.34 -9.32 -19.80
C GLY A 156 12.54 -9.71 -18.33
N LYS A 157 13.27 -8.92 -17.52
CA LYS A 157 13.47 -9.19 -16.09
C LYS A 157 12.71 -8.26 -15.15
N THR A 158 12.16 -7.16 -15.67
CA THR A 158 11.40 -6.19 -14.87
C THR A 158 10.23 -6.85 -14.16
N ARG A 159 10.20 -6.70 -12.84
CA ARG A 159 9.13 -7.27 -12.00
C ARG A 159 8.83 -6.40 -10.80
N LYS A 160 7.55 -6.31 -10.43
CA LYS A 160 7.07 -5.50 -9.30
C LYS A 160 7.13 -6.29 -8.00
N ILE A 161 7.66 -5.68 -6.95
CA ILE A 161 7.69 -6.26 -5.60
C ILE A 161 6.73 -5.55 -4.63
N CYS A 162 6.38 -4.29 -4.90
CA CYS A 162 5.40 -3.53 -4.12
C CYS A 162 4.48 -2.73 -5.04
N ALA A 163 3.17 -2.91 -4.87
CA ALA A 163 2.16 -2.06 -5.52
C ALA A 163 1.80 -0.88 -4.61
N ILE A 164 1.56 0.29 -5.20
CA ILE A 164 1.12 1.48 -4.47
C ILE A 164 -0.11 2.05 -5.17
N GLY A 165 -1.18 2.24 -4.40
CA GLY A 165 -2.45 2.75 -4.87
C GLY A 165 -3.13 3.53 -3.74
N VAL A 166 -3.17 4.84 -3.88
CA VAL A 166 -3.61 5.76 -2.83
C VAL A 166 -4.85 6.53 -3.26
N LYS A 167 -5.62 6.99 -2.29
CA LYS A 167 -6.66 8.01 -2.45
C LYS A 167 -6.25 9.21 -1.62
N ALA A 168 -6.43 10.42 -2.16
CA ALA A 168 -6.28 11.65 -1.40
C ALA A 168 -7.49 12.57 -1.62
N SER A 169 -7.99 13.19 -0.56
CA SER A 169 -9.00 14.25 -0.64
C SER A 169 -8.73 15.27 0.45
N ARG A 170 -8.74 16.57 0.10
CA ARG A 170 -8.38 17.65 1.02
C ARG A 170 -7.07 17.36 1.79
N PHE A 171 -6.08 16.80 1.08
CA PHE A 171 -4.77 16.36 1.61
C PHE A 171 -4.79 15.25 2.66
N ILE A 172 -5.94 14.68 3.02
CA ILE A 172 -6.01 13.44 3.80
C ILE A 172 -5.82 12.26 2.86
N THR A 173 -4.96 11.30 3.24
CA THR A 173 -4.71 10.06 2.47
C THR A 173 -5.53 8.86 2.96
N MET A 174 -5.71 7.87 2.10
CA MET A 174 -6.30 6.56 2.41
C MET A 174 -5.78 5.51 1.42
N HIS A 175 -5.95 4.22 1.71
CA HIS A 175 -5.24 3.13 1.03
C HIS A 175 -3.72 3.30 1.23
N GLY A 176 -2.88 2.81 0.31
CA GLY A 176 -1.44 2.84 0.53
C GLY A 176 -0.69 1.88 -0.37
N PHE A 177 -0.01 0.91 0.23
CA PHE A 177 0.89 0.00 -0.46
C PHE A 177 0.62 -1.47 -0.12
N ALA A 178 1.08 -2.36 -1.00
CA ALA A 178 0.99 -3.81 -0.87
C ALA A 178 2.34 -4.42 -1.25
N PHE A 179 3.12 -4.79 -0.24
CA PHE A 179 4.50 -5.25 -0.34
C PHE A 179 4.57 -6.77 -0.24
N ASN A 180 5.05 -7.41 -1.31
CA ASN A 180 5.12 -8.86 -1.39
C ASN A 180 6.33 -9.42 -0.61
N VAL A 181 6.07 -10.01 0.56
CA VAL A 181 7.12 -10.62 1.40
C VAL A 181 7.17 -12.12 1.13
N ASN A 182 6.18 -12.87 1.63
CA ASN A 182 5.99 -14.31 1.45
C ASN A 182 4.70 -14.61 0.65
N THR A 183 4.30 -13.66 -0.19
CA THR A 183 3.03 -13.69 -0.91
C THR A 183 3.01 -14.86 -1.89
N ASN A 184 1.93 -15.65 -1.90
CA ASN A 184 1.71 -16.60 -2.98
C ASN A 184 1.44 -15.84 -4.29
N LEU A 185 2.44 -15.82 -5.17
CA LEU A 185 2.41 -15.07 -6.43
C LEU A 185 1.53 -15.70 -7.50
N GLU A 186 1.12 -16.97 -7.38
CA GLU A 186 0.26 -17.65 -8.35
C GLU A 186 -1.10 -16.95 -8.50
N TYR A 187 -1.58 -16.29 -7.45
CA TYR A 187 -2.83 -15.53 -7.47
C TYR A 187 -2.78 -14.33 -8.44
N PHE A 188 -1.60 -13.81 -8.76
CA PHE A 188 -1.47 -12.75 -9.77
C PHE A 188 -1.69 -13.27 -11.19
N ASN A 189 -1.59 -14.58 -11.45
CA ASN A 189 -1.86 -15.16 -12.77
C ASN A 189 -3.35 -15.11 -13.15
N TYR A 190 -4.24 -14.85 -12.18
CA TYR A 190 -5.68 -14.75 -12.39
C TYR A 190 -6.18 -13.33 -12.68
N ILE A 191 -5.26 -12.36 -12.78
CA ILE A 191 -5.57 -10.96 -13.10
C ILE A 191 -4.63 -10.44 -14.19
N ASN A 192 -5.11 -9.45 -14.94
CA ASN A 192 -4.30 -8.67 -15.85
C ASN A 192 -4.11 -7.25 -15.29
N PRO A 193 -3.04 -6.96 -14.55
CA PRO A 193 -2.80 -5.61 -14.06
C PRO A 193 -2.55 -4.67 -15.25
N CYS A 194 -3.43 -3.69 -15.47
CA CYS A 194 -3.40 -2.84 -16.66
C CYS A 194 -2.00 -2.19 -16.87
N GLY A 195 -1.48 -2.34 -18.09
CA GLY A 195 -0.33 -1.59 -18.62
C GLY A 195 1.04 -2.29 -18.58
N PHE A 196 1.15 -3.48 -17.99
CA PHE A 196 2.45 -4.15 -17.80
C PHE A 196 2.42 -5.66 -18.06
N VAL A 197 1.75 -6.10 -19.12
CA VAL A 197 1.69 -7.52 -19.52
C VAL A 197 3.09 -8.11 -19.77
N ASP A 198 4.05 -7.26 -20.08
CA ASP A 198 5.46 -7.59 -20.28
C ASP A 198 6.30 -7.65 -18.97
N LYS A 199 5.71 -7.35 -17.81
CA LYS A 199 6.43 -7.27 -16.52
C LYS A 199 5.83 -8.23 -15.51
N GLY A 200 6.71 -8.89 -14.76
CA GLY A 200 6.30 -9.86 -13.75
C GLY A 200 5.93 -9.24 -12.41
N VAL A 201 5.55 -10.10 -11.48
CA VAL A 201 5.52 -9.82 -10.03
C VAL A 201 6.53 -10.70 -9.31
N THR A 202 7.04 -10.22 -8.18
CA THR A 202 7.93 -10.97 -7.31
C THR A 202 7.64 -10.72 -5.83
N SER A 203 8.34 -11.43 -4.96
CA SER A 203 8.28 -11.34 -3.50
C SER A 203 9.68 -11.49 -2.91
N MET A 204 9.88 -11.05 -1.67
CA MET A 204 11.15 -11.29 -0.96
C MET A 204 11.48 -12.79 -0.88
N GLU A 205 10.48 -13.65 -0.62
CA GLU A 205 10.65 -15.11 -0.59
C GLU A 205 11.23 -15.65 -1.90
N LYS A 206 10.69 -15.19 -3.04
CA LYS A 206 11.16 -15.61 -4.36
C LYS A 206 12.58 -15.12 -4.66
N GLU A 207 12.90 -13.88 -4.30
CA GLU A 207 14.22 -13.29 -4.58
C GLU A 207 15.34 -13.82 -3.67
N LEU A 208 15.00 -14.20 -2.42
CA LEU A 208 15.96 -14.71 -1.44
C LEU A 208 15.98 -16.25 -1.35
N GLY A 209 15.04 -16.93 -2.01
CA GLY A 209 14.95 -18.39 -2.04
C GLY A 209 14.42 -19.03 -0.75
N GLN A 210 13.92 -18.23 0.20
CA GLN A 210 13.39 -18.72 1.47
C GLN A 210 12.36 -17.74 2.06
N LYS A 211 11.45 -18.24 2.90
CA LYS A 211 10.50 -17.39 3.64
C LYS A 211 11.22 -16.43 4.58
N GLN A 212 10.72 -15.21 4.66
CA GLN A 212 11.20 -14.17 5.56
C GLN A 212 10.34 -14.10 6.82
N ASP A 213 10.93 -13.68 7.94
CA ASP A 213 10.14 -13.29 9.11
C ASP A 213 9.39 -11.99 8.81
N ILE A 214 8.08 -12.10 8.61
CA ILE A 214 7.26 -10.95 8.23
C ILE A 214 7.22 -9.87 9.32
N ASN A 215 7.35 -10.25 10.60
CA ASN A 215 7.35 -9.28 11.70
C ASN A 215 8.66 -8.49 11.70
N GLN A 216 9.80 -9.15 11.45
CA GLN A 216 11.07 -8.47 11.25
C GLN A 216 11.00 -7.48 10.08
N VAL A 217 10.40 -7.88 8.95
CA VAL A 217 10.22 -7.00 7.79
C VAL A 217 9.31 -5.80 8.14
N LYS A 218 8.21 -6.02 8.87
CA LYS A 218 7.33 -4.94 9.35
C LYS A 218 8.07 -3.94 10.24
N GLU A 219 8.88 -4.40 11.20
CA GLU A 219 9.65 -3.52 12.09
C GLU A 219 10.68 -2.68 11.33
N ILE A 220 11.39 -3.29 10.37
CA ILE A 220 12.33 -2.55 9.52
C ILE A 220 11.58 -1.53 8.67
N LEU A 221 10.48 -1.94 8.03
CA LEU A 221 9.67 -1.05 7.20
C LEU A 221 9.10 0.13 8.00
N LYS A 222 8.58 -0.13 9.19
CA LYS A 222 8.13 0.88 10.14
C LYS A 222 9.25 1.90 10.39
N LYS A 223 10.44 1.44 10.80
CA LYS A 223 11.59 2.32 11.01
C LYS A 223 11.99 3.12 9.75
N LYS A 224 11.96 2.50 8.57
CA LYS A 224 12.25 3.20 7.31
C LYS A 224 11.20 4.25 6.96
N MET A 225 9.94 4.03 7.32
CA MET A 225 8.91 5.04 7.19
C MET A 225 9.14 6.21 8.16
N GLU A 226 9.56 5.98 9.42
CA GLU A 226 9.93 7.05 10.36
C GLU A 226 11.04 7.95 9.77
N GLU A 227 12.12 7.31 9.29
CA GLU A 227 13.27 7.98 8.69
C GLU A 227 12.87 8.82 7.45
N VAL A 228 12.10 8.23 6.52
CA VAL A 228 11.75 8.87 5.25
C VAL A 228 10.70 9.98 5.40
N PHE A 229 9.73 9.80 6.29
CA PHE A 229 8.65 10.78 6.50
C PHE A 229 8.99 11.82 7.57
N GLY A 230 10.06 11.62 8.36
CA GLY A 230 10.38 12.50 9.49
C GLY A 230 9.32 12.45 10.58
N MET A 231 8.74 11.27 10.81
CA MET A 231 7.69 11.03 11.81
C MET A 231 8.18 10.09 12.92
N ASN A 232 7.46 10.10 14.03
CA ASN A 232 7.65 9.17 15.14
C ASN A 232 6.35 8.38 15.36
N PHE A 233 6.49 7.07 15.62
CA PHE A 233 5.38 6.19 16.00
C PHE A 233 5.17 6.07 17.50
#